data_AF-A0A7S0KKF0-F1
#
_entry.id   AF-A0A7S0KKF0-F1
#
_cell.length_a   1.000
_cell.length_b   1.000
_cell.length_c   1.000
_cell.angle_alpha   90.00
_cell.angle_beta   90.00
_cell.angle_gamma   90.00
#
_symmetry.space_group_name_H-M   'P 1'
#
loop_
_entity.id
_entity.type
_entity.pdbx_description
1 polymer ?
#
loop_
_entity_poly.entity_id
_entity_poly.type
_entity_poly.pdbx_seq_one_letter_code
_entity_poly.pdbx_strand_id
1 'polypeptide(L)'
;VVTAVLDHDGEVAASVADTLTAETGVDRGWIASFAADVGRATVLVVDGNCVPDVVRAVVECAERVVGEWANDERKPIVWFEPVSVAKSTRATRCLRGLDFASPNAAECRAMANSVRATANWTRGDSNPRPMDASIFEFTSAEAAVAEMGDDVEVLLDAGVGAIVLTLGALGCVLCRGGGGDWRHVPALGDGPPLRSLVGAGDALVA
;
A
#
# COMPACT_ATOMS: atom_id res chain seq x y z
N VAL A 1 -6.02 -17.04 10.69
CA VAL A 1 -6.82 -16.38 11.76
C VAL A 1 -6.06 -15.19 12.28
N VAL A 2 -6.69 -14.02 12.42
CA VAL A 2 -6.09 -12.88 13.13
C VAL A 2 -6.79 -12.75 14.48
N THR A 3 -6.02 -12.79 15.56
CA THR A 3 -6.49 -12.47 16.91
C THR A 3 -5.77 -11.22 17.37
N ALA A 4 -6.52 -10.16 17.64
CA ALA A 4 -6.00 -8.92 18.22
C ALA A 4 -6.57 -8.75 19.63
N VAL A 5 -5.70 -8.36 20.56
CA VAL A 5 -6.06 -7.88 21.90
C VAL A 5 -5.97 -6.36 21.83
N LEU A 6 -7.05 -5.68 22.20
CA LEU A 6 -7.12 -4.22 22.22
C LEU A 6 -6.85 -3.68 23.63
N ASP A 7 -6.25 -2.51 23.72
CA ASP A 7 -6.15 -1.77 24.97
C ASP A 7 -7.44 -0.97 25.28
N HIS A 8 -7.40 -0.15 26.33
CA HIS A 8 -8.54 0.66 26.75
C HIS A 8 -8.95 1.77 25.78
N ASP A 9 -8.06 2.13 24.84
CA ASP A 9 -8.29 3.17 23.83
C ASP A 9 -8.78 2.57 22.51
N GLY A 10 -8.83 1.23 22.40
CA GLY A 10 -9.22 0.51 21.18
C GLY A 10 -8.08 0.30 20.20
N GLU A 11 -6.84 0.59 20.62
CA GLU A 11 -5.60 0.34 19.89
C GLU A 11 -5.15 -1.11 20.06
N VAL A 12 -4.36 -1.63 19.12
CA VAL A 12 -3.85 -3.01 19.19
C VAL A 12 -2.72 -3.11 20.22
N ALA A 13 -2.99 -3.77 21.34
CA ALA A 13 -1.99 -4.08 22.37
C ALA A 13 -1.12 -5.29 22.00
N ALA A 14 -1.72 -6.29 21.35
CA ALA A 14 -1.03 -7.46 20.84
C ALA A 14 -1.83 -8.10 19.70
N SER A 15 -1.17 -8.69 18.71
CA SER A 15 -1.84 -9.47 17.68
C SER A 15 -1.05 -10.69 17.25
N VAL A 16 -1.77 -11.75 16.89
CA VAL A 16 -1.23 -12.94 16.23
C VAL A 16 -2.01 -13.14 14.95
N ALA A 17 -1.30 -13.17 13.82
CA ALA A 17 -1.89 -13.38 12.50
C ALA A 17 -1.34 -14.67 11.89
N ASP A 18 -2.19 -15.68 11.78
CA ASP A 18 -1.94 -16.84 10.93
C ASP A 18 -2.48 -16.55 9.52
N THR A 19 -1.57 -16.11 8.66
CA THR A 19 -1.81 -15.82 7.24
C THR A 19 -1.24 -16.89 6.32
N LEU A 20 -0.86 -18.07 6.86
CA LEU A 20 -0.14 -19.10 6.11
C LEU A 20 -0.92 -19.54 4.86
N THR A 21 -2.23 -19.71 4.96
CA THR A 21 -3.08 -20.09 3.82
C THR A 21 -3.05 -19.03 2.70
N ALA A 22 -2.97 -17.74 3.01
CA ALA A 22 -2.83 -16.71 1.99
C ALA A 22 -1.43 -16.71 1.37
N GLU A 23 -0.40 -17.02 2.15
CA GLU A 23 0.99 -17.03 1.71
C GLU A 23 1.37 -18.29 0.89
N THR A 24 0.75 -19.44 1.19
CA THR A 24 1.08 -20.72 0.55
C THR A 24 -0.05 -21.31 -0.28
N GLY A 25 -1.30 -20.85 -0.09
CA GLY A 25 -2.48 -21.36 -0.79
C GLY A 25 -2.78 -20.62 -2.09
N VAL A 26 -2.14 -19.47 -2.33
CA VAL A 26 -2.20 -18.73 -3.58
C VAL A 26 -0.80 -18.68 -4.17
N ASP A 27 -0.65 -19.11 -5.42
CA ASP A 27 0.62 -19.08 -6.14
C ASP A 27 0.44 -18.49 -7.55
N ARG A 28 1.56 -18.39 -8.28
CA ARG A 28 1.54 -17.86 -9.66
C ARG A 28 0.66 -18.69 -10.60
N GLY A 29 0.59 -20.00 -10.43
CA GLY A 29 -0.22 -20.89 -11.24
C GLY A 29 -1.72 -20.66 -11.00
N TRP A 30 -2.09 -20.48 -9.74
CA TRP A 30 -3.45 -20.10 -9.35
C TRP A 30 -3.84 -18.77 -10.00
N ILE A 31 -3.03 -17.71 -9.85
CA ILE A 31 -3.32 -16.41 -10.49
C ILE A 31 -3.43 -16.54 -12.01
N ALA A 32 -2.53 -17.30 -12.65
CA ALA A 32 -2.57 -17.51 -14.10
C ALA A 32 -3.88 -18.17 -14.57
N SER A 33 -4.48 -19.04 -13.75
CA SER A 33 -5.78 -19.68 -14.08
C SER A 33 -6.95 -18.68 -14.13
N PHE A 34 -6.81 -17.51 -13.47
CA PHE A 34 -7.78 -16.41 -13.48
C PHE A 34 -7.31 -15.21 -14.32
N ALA A 35 -6.28 -15.35 -15.16
CA ALA A 35 -5.69 -14.21 -15.88
C ALA A 35 -6.72 -13.42 -16.71
N ALA A 36 -7.71 -14.11 -17.28
CA ALA A 36 -8.78 -13.46 -18.04
C ALA A 36 -9.73 -12.65 -17.15
N ASP A 37 -10.02 -13.12 -15.93
CA ASP A 37 -10.87 -12.40 -14.98
C ASP A 37 -10.13 -11.20 -14.39
N VAL A 38 -8.87 -11.40 -14.00
CA VAL A 38 -7.96 -10.34 -13.57
C VAL A 38 -7.90 -9.24 -14.63
N GLY A 39 -7.77 -9.64 -15.90
CA GLY A 39 -7.67 -8.70 -17.00
C GLY A 39 -8.96 -7.92 -17.32
N ARG A 40 -10.13 -8.44 -16.96
CA ARG A 40 -11.42 -7.75 -17.18
C ARG A 40 -11.88 -6.94 -15.97
N ALA A 41 -11.14 -6.98 -14.87
CA ALA A 41 -11.51 -6.23 -13.67
C ALA A 41 -11.38 -4.72 -13.91
N THR A 42 -12.24 -3.93 -13.29
CA THR A 42 -12.06 -2.46 -13.26
C THR A 42 -10.98 -2.07 -12.25
N VAL A 43 -10.99 -2.73 -11.09
CA VAL A 43 -10.05 -2.52 -9.99
C VAL A 43 -9.59 -3.88 -9.46
N LEU A 44 -8.28 -4.01 -9.22
CA LEU A 44 -7.63 -5.13 -8.57
C LEU A 44 -6.98 -4.63 -7.29
N VAL A 45 -7.51 -5.07 -6.15
CA VAL A 45 -6.86 -4.83 -4.85
C VAL A 45 -5.97 -6.04 -4.55
N VAL A 46 -4.67 -5.78 -4.39
CA VAL A 46 -3.66 -6.79 -4.08
C VAL A 46 -3.18 -6.56 -2.66
N ASP A 47 -3.55 -7.50 -1.80
CA ASP A 47 -3.22 -7.48 -0.38
C ASP A 47 -1.78 -7.96 -0.12
N GLY A 48 -1.08 -7.29 0.79
CA GLY A 48 0.31 -7.55 1.17
C GLY A 48 0.55 -8.92 1.79
N ASN A 49 -0.50 -9.67 2.17
CA ASN A 49 -0.40 -11.07 2.54
C ASN A 49 0.04 -11.96 1.36
N CYS A 50 -0.16 -11.53 0.12
CA CYS A 50 0.36 -12.23 -1.05
C CYS A 50 1.90 -12.19 -1.07
N VAL A 51 2.54 -13.32 -1.38
CA VAL A 51 4.00 -13.37 -1.55
C VAL A 51 4.44 -12.58 -2.79
N PRO A 52 5.70 -12.10 -2.87
CA PRO A 52 6.16 -11.24 -3.98
C PRO A 52 5.90 -11.79 -5.39
N ASP A 53 6.00 -13.11 -5.55
CA ASP A 53 5.76 -13.78 -6.84
C ASP A 53 4.29 -13.70 -7.26
N VAL A 54 3.36 -13.74 -6.31
CA VAL A 54 1.91 -13.59 -6.53
C VAL A 54 1.58 -12.15 -6.87
N VAL A 55 2.10 -11.17 -6.10
CA VAL A 55 1.88 -9.74 -6.38
C VAL A 55 2.31 -9.40 -7.80
N ARG A 56 3.51 -9.87 -8.20
CA ARG A 56 4.02 -9.70 -9.56
C ARG A 56 3.16 -10.42 -10.61
N ALA A 57 2.69 -11.65 -10.33
CA ALA A 57 1.83 -12.37 -11.25
C ALA A 57 0.51 -11.63 -11.52
N VAL A 58 -0.08 -11.00 -10.50
CA VAL A 58 -1.29 -10.18 -10.66
C VAL A 58 -1.00 -8.95 -11.52
N VAL A 59 0.08 -8.23 -11.24
CA VAL A 59 0.53 -7.08 -12.05
C VAL A 59 0.74 -7.48 -13.51
N GLU A 60 1.48 -8.57 -13.77
CA GLU A 60 1.69 -9.08 -15.13
C GLU A 60 0.38 -9.45 -15.83
N CYS A 61 -0.60 -10.02 -15.12
CA CYS A 61 -1.90 -10.35 -15.70
C CYS A 61 -2.71 -9.09 -16.01
N ALA A 62 -2.67 -8.07 -15.15
CA ALA A 62 -3.32 -6.78 -15.39
C ALA A 62 -2.72 -6.05 -16.61
N GLU A 63 -1.40 -6.17 -16.85
CA GLU A 63 -0.73 -5.59 -18.02
C GLU A 63 -1.01 -6.32 -19.34
N ARG A 64 -1.40 -7.61 -19.31
CA ARG A 64 -1.65 -8.42 -20.51
C ARG A 64 -2.97 -8.12 -21.22
N VAL A 65 -3.77 -7.19 -20.70
CA VAL A 65 -5.09 -6.88 -21.24
C VAL A 65 -4.95 -6.03 -22.51
N VAL A 66 -5.01 -6.72 -23.65
CA VAL A 66 -5.14 -6.15 -24.99
C VAL A 66 -5.82 -7.22 -25.86
N GLY A 67 -6.97 -6.92 -26.48
CA GLY A 67 -7.72 -7.87 -27.31
C GLY A 67 -9.12 -7.39 -27.72
N GLU A 68 -9.90 -8.24 -28.38
CA GLU A 68 -11.25 -7.94 -28.96
C GLU A 68 -12.29 -7.47 -27.92
N TRP A 69 -12.04 -7.75 -26.65
CA TRP A 69 -12.84 -7.30 -25.50
C TRP A 69 -12.33 -5.98 -24.90
N ALA A 70 -11.15 -5.52 -25.30
CA ALA A 70 -10.55 -4.24 -24.90
C ALA A 70 -11.08 -3.11 -25.77
N ASN A 71 -12.42 -2.99 -25.87
CA ASN A 71 -13.13 -1.91 -26.57
C ASN A 71 -12.80 -0.54 -25.95
N ASP A 72 -11.62 0.00 -26.28
CA ASP A 72 -11.00 1.19 -25.67
C ASP A 72 -10.68 1.07 -24.15
N GLU A 73 -10.82 -0.13 -23.56
CA GLU A 73 -10.66 -0.33 -22.12
C GLU A 73 -9.19 -0.38 -21.69
N ARG A 74 -8.87 0.51 -20.74
CA ARG A 74 -7.56 0.59 -20.06
C ARG A 74 -7.36 -0.66 -19.21
N LYS A 75 -6.09 -1.01 -18.94
CA LYS A 75 -5.76 -2.01 -17.92
C LYS A 75 -6.53 -1.75 -16.61
N PRO A 76 -6.86 -2.80 -15.83
CA PRO A 76 -7.42 -2.62 -14.49
C PRO A 76 -6.56 -1.68 -13.65
N ILE A 77 -7.20 -0.90 -12.77
CA ILE A 77 -6.49 -0.17 -11.73
C ILE A 77 -5.91 -1.20 -10.75
N VAL A 78 -4.61 -1.18 -10.53
CA VAL A 78 -3.94 -2.06 -9.57
C VAL A 78 -3.65 -1.27 -8.29
N TRP A 79 -4.29 -1.66 -7.20
CA TRP A 79 -4.15 -1.06 -5.88
C TRP A 79 -3.44 -2.03 -4.95
N PHE A 80 -2.32 -1.63 -4.36
CA PHE A 80 -1.60 -2.45 -3.38
C PHE A 80 -1.90 -2.00 -1.94
N GLU A 81 -2.41 -2.92 -1.13
CA GLU A 81 -2.66 -2.71 0.31
C GLU A 81 -1.55 -3.40 1.12
N PRO A 82 -0.64 -2.66 1.79
CA PRO A 82 0.57 -3.23 2.38
C PRO A 82 0.37 -4.16 3.59
N VAL A 83 -0.74 -4.02 4.32
CA VAL A 83 -1.13 -4.81 5.52
C VAL A 83 -0.24 -4.62 6.76
N SER A 84 1.08 -4.59 6.59
CA SER A 84 2.04 -4.38 7.67
C SER A 84 3.40 -3.94 7.13
N VAL A 85 4.23 -3.36 7.99
CA VAL A 85 5.60 -2.93 7.68
C VAL A 85 6.44 -4.04 7.01
N ALA A 86 6.35 -5.28 7.51
CA ALA A 86 7.13 -6.39 6.95
C ALA A 86 6.64 -6.82 5.55
N LYS A 87 5.33 -6.68 5.30
CA LYS A 87 4.67 -7.13 4.06
C LYS A 87 4.65 -6.03 2.99
N SER A 88 4.77 -4.77 3.39
CA SER A 88 4.76 -3.62 2.48
C SER A 88 5.84 -3.68 1.40
N THR A 89 6.99 -4.27 1.72
CA THR A 89 8.14 -4.40 0.80
C THR A 89 7.96 -5.49 -0.27
N ARG A 90 6.90 -6.31 -0.19
CA ARG A 90 6.67 -7.42 -1.13
C ARG A 90 6.40 -6.94 -2.57
N ALA A 91 5.92 -5.71 -2.74
CA ALA A 91 5.67 -5.11 -4.04
C ALA A 91 6.87 -4.39 -4.67
N THR A 92 8.02 -4.27 -3.98
CA THR A 92 9.18 -3.45 -4.43
C THR A 92 9.65 -3.78 -5.86
N ARG A 93 9.51 -5.03 -6.30
CA ARG A 93 9.96 -5.46 -7.65
C ARG A 93 8.95 -5.19 -8.77
N CYS A 94 7.75 -4.71 -8.47
CA CYS A 94 6.68 -4.46 -9.44
C CYS A 94 5.95 -3.12 -9.20
N LEU A 95 6.57 -2.17 -8.51
CA LEU A 95 5.98 -0.85 -8.19
C LEU A 95 5.46 -0.10 -9.43
N ARG A 96 6.14 -0.23 -10.58
CA ARG A 96 5.75 0.40 -11.85
C ARG A 96 4.39 -0.04 -12.40
N GLY A 97 3.91 -1.20 -11.98
CA GLY A 97 2.60 -1.71 -12.40
C GLY A 97 1.47 -1.28 -11.46
N LEU A 98 1.78 -0.64 -10.34
CA LEU A 98 0.81 -0.20 -9.34
C LEU A 98 0.30 1.21 -9.66
N ASP A 99 -1.01 1.37 -9.73
CA ASP A 99 -1.65 2.67 -9.90
C ASP A 99 -1.82 3.36 -8.53
N PHE A 100 -2.10 2.58 -7.48
CA PHE A 100 -2.23 3.07 -6.10
C PHE A 100 -1.50 2.16 -5.11
N ALA A 101 -1.01 2.75 -4.03
CA ALA A 101 -0.72 2.04 -2.79
C ALA A 101 -1.25 2.85 -1.60
N SER A 102 -1.71 2.18 -0.55
CA SER A 102 -2.33 2.80 0.64
C SER A 102 -1.58 2.58 1.96
N PRO A 103 -0.25 2.80 2.01
CA PRO A 103 0.50 2.58 3.23
C PRO A 103 0.11 3.56 4.34
N ASN A 104 0.23 3.12 5.60
CA ASN A 104 0.47 4.06 6.70
C ASN A 104 1.92 4.59 6.66
N ALA A 105 2.27 5.52 7.55
CA ALA A 105 3.59 6.16 7.52
C ALA A 105 4.77 5.19 7.70
N ALA A 106 4.65 4.23 8.61
CA ALA A 106 5.69 3.22 8.85
C ALA A 106 5.84 2.29 7.63
N GLU A 107 4.74 1.85 7.03
CA GLU A 107 4.75 1.05 5.81
C GLU A 107 5.36 1.80 4.64
N CYS A 108 5.03 3.09 4.48
CA CYS A 108 5.54 3.95 3.42
C CYS A 108 7.06 4.08 3.52
N ARG A 109 7.58 4.38 4.73
CA ARG A 109 9.02 4.43 5.01
C ARG A 109 9.69 3.09 4.69
N ALA A 110 9.09 1.97 5.08
CA ALA A 110 9.65 0.64 4.82
C ALA A 110 9.68 0.30 3.32
N MET A 111 8.63 0.63 2.57
CA MET A 111 8.60 0.49 1.11
C MET A 111 9.70 1.33 0.46
N ALA A 112 9.83 2.60 0.85
CA ALA A 112 10.82 3.51 0.29
C ALA A 112 12.25 3.07 0.63
N ASN A 113 12.50 2.65 1.88
CA ASN A 113 13.79 2.04 2.27
C ASN A 113 14.11 0.79 1.46
N SER A 114 13.12 -0.05 1.18
CA SER A 114 13.31 -1.21 0.31
C SER A 114 13.66 -0.83 -1.13
N VAL A 115 13.15 0.31 -1.64
CA VAL A 115 13.54 0.86 -2.95
C VAL A 115 14.98 1.38 -2.92
N ARG A 116 15.34 2.20 -1.91
CA ARG A 116 16.68 2.76 -1.74
C ARG A 116 17.77 1.70 -1.65
N ALA A 117 17.46 0.58 -1.00
CA ALA A 117 18.35 -0.58 -0.90
C ALA A 117 18.53 -1.36 -2.21
N THR A 118 17.75 -1.07 -3.27
CA THR A 118 17.95 -1.73 -4.56
C THR A 118 19.18 -1.20 -5.28
N ALA A 119 20.00 -2.10 -5.85
CA ALA A 119 21.24 -1.75 -6.53
C ALA A 119 21.07 -0.81 -7.75
N ASN A 120 19.84 -0.68 -8.28
CA ASN A 120 19.54 0.14 -9.46
C ASN A 120 18.91 1.49 -9.10
N TRP A 121 18.78 1.81 -7.80
CA TRP A 121 18.26 3.10 -7.37
C TRP A 121 19.32 4.19 -7.59
N THR A 122 19.00 5.16 -8.43
CA THR A 122 19.93 6.24 -8.82
C THR A 122 19.35 7.64 -8.66
N ARG A 123 18.10 7.75 -8.16
CA ARG A 123 17.40 9.02 -7.96
C ARG A 123 17.38 9.37 -6.47
N GLY A 124 18.16 10.35 -6.03
CA GLY A 124 18.16 10.79 -4.62
C GLY A 124 19.03 9.93 -3.69
N ASP A 125 18.80 10.05 -2.38
CA ASP A 125 19.58 9.35 -1.35
C ASP A 125 19.28 7.84 -1.36
N SER A 126 20.34 7.04 -1.26
CA SER A 126 20.26 5.57 -1.18
C SER A 126 20.33 5.03 0.25
N ASN A 127 20.58 5.90 1.23
CA ASN A 127 20.60 5.51 2.63
C ASN A 127 19.18 5.22 3.13
N PRO A 128 18.96 4.08 3.81
CA PRO A 128 17.69 3.85 4.48
C PRO A 128 17.50 4.88 5.59
N ARG A 129 16.29 5.41 5.67
CA ARG A 129 15.87 6.33 6.72
C ARG A 129 15.49 5.57 8.01
N PRO A 130 15.61 6.20 9.19
CA PRO A 130 15.22 5.58 10.46
C PRO A 130 13.74 5.18 10.51
N MET A 131 13.45 4.18 11.35
CA MET A 131 12.12 3.56 11.51
C MET A 131 11.59 3.70 12.95
N ASP A 132 12.07 4.69 13.72
CA ASP A 132 11.57 4.91 15.08
C ASP A 132 10.08 5.29 15.05
N ALA A 133 9.29 4.67 15.93
CA ALA A 133 7.84 4.90 15.98
C ALA A 133 7.49 6.37 16.27
N SER A 134 8.31 7.08 17.06
CA SER A 134 8.06 8.48 17.40
C SER A 134 8.15 9.42 16.20
N ILE A 135 8.79 8.99 15.10
CA ILE A 135 8.87 9.76 13.85
C ILE A 135 7.49 9.85 13.19
N PHE A 136 6.60 8.89 13.44
CA PHE A 136 5.29 8.78 12.81
C PHE A 136 4.17 9.41 13.65
N GLU A 137 4.51 10.10 14.75
CA GLU A 137 3.57 10.84 15.60
C GLU A 137 3.36 12.26 15.05
N PHE A 138 2.43 12.39 14.11
CA PHE A 138 2.15 13.68 13.46
C PHE A 138 1.07 14.47 14.19
N THR A 139 1.26 15.79 14.28
CA THR A 139 0.26 16.71 14.84
C THR A 139 -0.67 17.31 13.77
N SER A 140 -0.30 17.23 12.48
CA SER A 140 -1.12 17.66 11.35
C SER A 140 -0.76 16.93 10.07
N ALA A 141 -1.62 17.01 9.04
CA ALA A 141 -1.34 16.44 7.73
C ALA A 141 -0.13 17.11 7.05
N GLU A 142 0.05 18.43 7.22
CA GLU A 142 1.21 19.17 6.72
C GLU A 142 2.51 18.68 7.37
N ALA A 143 2.50 18.41 8.68
CA ALA A 143 3.66 17.86 9.38
C ALA A 143 4.00 16.46 8.85
N ALA A 144 2.98 15.62 8.61
CA ALA A 144 3.17 14.31 8.01
C ALA A 144 3.77 14.41 6.60
N VAL A 145 3.26 15.32 5.76
CA VAL A 145 3.78 15.52 4.40
C VAL A 145 5.22 16.04 4.43
N ALA A 146 5.56 16.96 5.34
CA ALA A 146 6.91 17.48 5.47
C ALA A 146 7.92 16.38 5.86
N GLU A 147 7.53 15.46 6.76
CA GLU A 147 8.38 14.36 7.22
C GLU A 147 8.47 13.21 6.19
N MET A 148 7.34 12.87 5.57
CA MET A 148 7.20 11.71 4.68
C MET A 148 7.45 12.03 3.20
N GLY A 149 7.62 13.31 2.85
CA GLY A 149 7.69 13.77 1.46
C GLY A 149 8.72 13.02 0.62
N ASP A 150 9.93 12.84 1.13
CA ASP A 150 10.99 12.10 0.42
C ASP A 150 10.65 10.62 0.22
N ASP A 151 10.00 9.95 1.17
CA ASP A 151 9.60 8.54 0.97
C ASP A 151 8.51 8.41 -0.07
N VAL A 152 7.55 9.32 -0.05
CA VAL A 152 6.51 9.41 -1.07
C VAL A 152 7.14 9.64 -2.44
N GLU A 153 8.09 10.57 -2.55
CA GLU A 153 8.80 10.85 -3.79
C GLU A 153 9.59 9.62 -4.28
N VAL A 154 10.29 8.90 -3.40
CA VAL A 154 10.98 7.65 -3.76
C VAL A 154 10.02 6.63 -4.36
N LEU A 155 8.83 6.46 -3.81
CA LEU A 155 7.83 5.51 -4.33
C LEU A 155 7.23 5.95 -5.66
N LEU A 156 6.93 7.25 -5.81
CA LEU A 156 6.45 7.82 -7.07
C LEU A 156 7.51 7.72 -8.16
N ASP A 157 8.79 8.00 -7.86
CA ASP A 157 9.91 7.86 -8.79
C ASP A 157 10.22 6.39 -9.13
N ALA A 158 9.99 5.47 -8.20
CA ALA A 158 10.06 4.04 -8.47
C ALA A 158 8.95 3.56 -9.42
N GLY A 159 7.89 4.35 -9.58
CA GLY A 159 6.87 4.21 -10.60
C GLY A 159 5.46 3.94 -10.11
N VAL A 160 5.18 4.05 -8.80
CA VAL A 160 3.81 3.98 -8.30
C VAL A 160 3.03 5.20 -8.81
N GLY A 161 1.81 5.00 -9.30
CA GLY A 161 0.99 6.09 -9.84
C GLY A 161 0.57 7.14 -8.80
N ALA A 162 0.15 6.68 -7.63
CA ALA A 162 -0.29 7.52 -6.52
C ALA A 162 -0.10 6.83 -5.16
N ILE A 163 0.16 7.62 -4.12
CA ILE A 163 0.24 7.14 -2.73
C ILE A 163 -0.93 7.72 -1.95
N VAL A 164 -1.70 6.85 -1.29
CA VAL A 164 -2.72 7.21 -0.31
C VAL A 164 -2.11 6.98 1.07
N LEU A 165 -1.44 7.99 1.60
CA LEU A 165 -0.77 7.91 2.90
C LEU A 165 -1.83 8.02 4.01
N THR A 166 -2.07 6.93 4.74
CA THR A 166 -3.02 6.91 5.85
C THR A 166 -2.37 7.42 7.14
N LEU A 167 -3.06 8.29 7.87
CA LEU A 167 -2.55 9.05 9.02
C LEU A 167 -3.43 8.89 10.27
N GLY A 168 -4.18 7.78 10.37
CA GLY A 168 -5.07 7.49 11.49
C GLY A 168 -6.12 8.59 11.70
N ALA A 169 -6.15 9.19 12.89
CA ALA A 169 -7.09 10.24 13.26
C ALA A 169 -6.99 11.52 12.40
N LEU A 170 -5.87 11.73 11.70
CA LEU A 170 -5.71 12.85 10.78
C LEU A 170 -6.37 12.58 9.41
N GLY A 171 -6.86 11.37 9.14
CA GLY A 171 -7.41 10.98 7.85
C GLY A 171 -6.32 10.43 6.92
N CYS A 172 -6.29 10.88 5.66
CA CYS A 172 -5.26 10.48 4.71
C CYS A 172 -4.83 11.62 3.78
N VAL A 173 -3.67 11.44 3.16
CA VAL A 173 -3.15 12.35 2.14
C VAL A 173 -2.97 11.58 0.84
N LEU A 174 -3.58 12.08 -0.23
CA LEU A 174 -3.36 11.59 -1.58
C LEU A 174 -2.22 12.37 -2.23
N CYS A 175 -1.12 11.69 -2.56
CA CYS A 175 0.03 12.26 -3.25
C CYS A 175 0.11 11.73 -4.68
N ARG A 176 0.29 12.62 -5.67
CA ARG A 176 0.39 12.28 -7.10
C ARG A 176 1.45 13.10 -7.80
N GLY A 177 2.20 12.49 -8.71
CA GLY A 177 3.21 13.18 -9.52
C GLY A 177 4.40 13.69 -8.70
N GLY A 178 5.56 13.86 -9.34
CA GLY A 178 6.72 14.48 -8.68
C GLY A 178 6.48 15.97 -8.41
N GLY A 179 7.03 16.49 -7.30
CA GLY A 179 7.00 17.93 -6.98
C GLY A 179 6.00 18.38 -5.91
N GLY A 180 5.55 17.47 -5.04
CA GLY A 180 4.80 17.83 -3.83
C GLY A 180 3.33 18.20 -4.03
N ASP A 181 2.65 17.71 -5.08
CA ASP A 181 1.19 17.82 -5.20
C ASP A 181 0.50 16.78 -4.30
N TRP A 182 -0.19 17.28 -3.28
CA TRP A 182 -0.93 16.45 -2.33
C TRP A 182 -2.29 17.05 -1.97
N ARG A 183 -3.23 16.18 -1.62
CA ARG A 183 -4.56 16.56 -1.13
C ARG A 183 -4.87 15.83 0.16
N HIS A 184 -5.21 16.59 1.20
CA HIS A 184 -5.65 16.04 2.47
C HIS A 184 -7.15 15.75 2.46
N VAL A 185 -7.49 14.55 2.91
CA VAL A 185 -8.86 14.10 3.19
C VAL A 185 -8.93 13.87 4.70
N PRO A 186 -9.56 14.78 5.47
CA PRO A 186 -9.60 14.67 6.92
C PRO A 186 -10.48 13.50 7.37
N ALA A 187 -10.15 12.89 8.51
CA ALA A 187 -11.05 11.95 9.16
C ALA A 187 -12.35 12.66 9.61
N LEU A 188 -13.46 11.93 9.64
CA LEU A 188 -14.72 12.45 10.16
C LEU A 188 -14.64 12.57 11.69
N GLY A 189 -14.77 13.79 12.22
CA GLY A 189 -14.68 14.07 13.66
C GLY A 189 -15.94 13.75 14.47
N ASP A 190 -17.11 13.74 13.84
CA ASP A 190 -18.42 13.66 14.53
C ASP A 190 -19.02 12.23 14.53
N GLY A 191 -18.20 11.23 14.83
CA GLY A 191 -18.59 9.82 14.86
C GLY A 191 -19.05 9.29 16.23
N PRO A 192 -19.71 8.12 16.29
CA PRO A 192 -19.90 7.41 17.55
C PRO A 192 -18.54 7.09 18.21
N PRO A 193 -18.50 6.86 19.54
CA PRO A 193 -17.25 6.55 20.25
C PRO A 193 -16.49 5.41 19.57
N LEU A 194 -15.17 5.60 19.45
CA LEU A 194 -14.29 4.62 18.84
C LEU A 194 -14.38 3.29 19.58
N ARG A 195 -14.64 2.20 18.84
CA ARG A 195 -14.76 0.84 19.41
C ARG A 195 -13.62 -0.08 19.01
N SER A 196 -13.07 0.12 17.82
CA SER A 196 -11.99 -0.70 17.26
C SER A 196 -11.40 0.04 16.07
N LEU A 197 -10.08 0.12 16.00
CA LEU A 197 -9.34 0.61 14.83
C LEU A 197 -9.00 -0.50 13.82
N VAL A 198 -9.19 -1.76 14.20
CA VAL A 198 -8.92 -2.93 13.35
C VAL A 198 -9.83 -2.87 12.12
N GLY A 199 -9.23 -2.92 10.93
CA GLY A 199 -9.91 -2.92 9.64
C GLY A 199 -10.32 -1.53 9.12
N ALA A 200 -9.99 -0.45 9.82
CA ALA A 200 -10.30 0.91 9.35
C ALA A 200 -9.59 1.26 8.03
N GLY A 201 -8.34 0.78 7.86
CA GLY A 201 -7.59 0.89 6.60
C GLY A 201 -8.25 0.09 5.47
N ASP A 202 -8.61 -1.16 5.73
CA ASP A 202 -9.30 -2.02 4.76
C ASP A 202 -10.61 -1.38 4.26
N ALA A 203 -11.38 -0.75 5.17
CA ALA A 203 -12.62 -0.05 4.85
C ALA A 203 -12.39 1.24 4.04
N LEU A 204 -11.21 1.86 4.12
CA LEU A 204 -10.84 3.01 3.30
C LEU A 204 -10.43 2.58 1.87
N VAL A 205 -9.91 1.37 1.70
CA VAL A 205 -9.55 0.80 0.39
C VAL A 205 -10.76 0.29 -0.39
N ALA A 206 -11.79 -0.20 0.31
CA ALA A 206 -13.03 -0.76 -0.27
C ALA A 206 -13.94 0.28 -0.95
#